data_AF-A0A433ETD8-F1
#
_entry.id   AF-A0A433ETD8-F1
#
_cell.length_a   1.000
_cell.length_b   1.000
_cell.length_c   1.000
_cell.angle_alpha   90.00
_cell.angle_beta   90.00
_cell.angle_gamma   90.00
#
_symmetry.space_group_name_H-M   'P 1'
#
loop_
_entity.id
_entity.type
_entity.pdbx_description
1 polymer ?
#
loop_
_entity_poly.entity_id
_entity_poly.type
_entity_poly.pdbx_seq_one_letter_code
_entity_poly.pdbx_strand_id
1 'polypeptide(L)'
;MVKQQLVFSFDQTNYIINLGSSFVLVNTSGAVKTLNVPFSGVWDFMAINSNLMLYVEITNIGFSSGNMYKIDAQGNYKFIGSNVVTFSKVTNNSYIYSAIFSDGKTYKTYFVDKEAGKVTSFNGMADNLVMINDNWGISHDNFKKISIFKPSTGFTSLGFSSSTYDKFNDSKGNIAINGKGSFIDEDGNLTATADTGEERYWNGNVAFGMSGDTCWFLADNGTIRIIPNMLTNNYAMVNDNIIIIGAQSMDISYILNARGYLTPVPLKALAMDRFTPTSAFLIDERTSKNYILTLK
;
A
#
# COMPACT_ATOMS: atom_id res chain seq x y z
N MET A 1 24.12 23.90 13.06
CA MET A 1 23.14 22.86 12.68
C MET A 1 23.49 22.42 11.27
N VAL A 2 24.07 21.22 11.11
CA VAL A 2 24.38 20.67 9.77
C VAL A 2 23.04 20.26 9.15
N LYS A 3 22.60 20.93 8.08
CA LYS A 3 21.45 20.49 7.29
C LYS A 3 21.74 19.07 6.82
N GLN A 4 20.85 18.11 7.10
CA GLN A 4 20.97 16.74 6.58
C GLN A 4 21.24 16.80 5.08
N GLN A 5 22.42 16.33 4.67
CA GLN A 5 22.75 16.14 3.26
C GLN A 5 22.06 14.85 2.82
N LEU A 6 21.06 14.97 1.96
CA LEU A 6 20.47 13.82 1.29
C LEU A 6 21.46 13.31 0.26
N VAL A 7 21.81 12.03 0.36
CA VAL A 7 22.74 11.33 -0.54
C VAL A 7 21.94 10.28 -1.30
N PHE A 8 21.93 10.39 -2.63
CA PHE A 8 21.34 9.41 -3.54
C PHE A 8 22.47 8.60 -4.18
N SER A 9 22.44 7.27 -4.07
CA SER A 9 23.35 6.43 -4.84
C SER A 9 22.90 6.42 -6.31
N PHE A 10 23.76 6.92 -7.19
CA PHE A 10 23.56 6.83 -8.64
C PHE A 10 23.90 5.43 -9.13
N ASP A 11 25.06 4.93 -8.72
CA ASP A 11 25.50 3.56 -8.91
C ASP A 11 26.46 3.16 -7.77
N GLN A 12 27.23 2.09 -7.95
CA GLN A 12 28.20 1.61 -6.95
C GLN A 12 29.37 2.58 -6.73
N THR A 13 29.64 3.47 -7.69
CA THR A 13 30.80 4.35 -7.69
C THR A 13 30.43 5.83 -7.70
N ASN A 14 29.16 6.20 -7.83
CA ASN A 14 28.69 7.57 -8.00
C ASN A 14 27.50 7.86 -7.08
N TYR A 15 27.47 9.08 -6.54
CA TYR A 15 26.48 9.58 -5.60
C TYR A 15 26.07 11.01 -5.95
N ILE A 16 24.79 11.33 -5.83
CA ILE A 16 24.32 12.71 -5.88
C ILE A 16 24.11 13.21 -4.46
N ILE A 17 24.74 14.34 -4.12
CA ILE A 17 24.62 14.98 -2.81
C ILE A 17 23.90 16.30 -2.97
N ASN A 18 22.87 16.51 -2.13
CA ASN A 18 22.22 17.81 -2.00
C ASN A 18 22.99 18.72 -1.03
N LEU A 19 23.46 19.86 -1.52
CA LEU A 19 24.15 20.90 -0.74
C LEU A 19 23.22 22.07 -0.34
N GLY A 20 21.91 21.90 -0.51
CA GLY A 20 20.86 22.85 -0.18
C GLY A 20 20.47 23.76 -1.36
N SER A 21 21.46 24.40 -2.00
CA SER A 21 21.25 25.28 -3.16
C SER A 21 21.78 24.70 -4.48
N SER A 22 22.40 23.52 -4.43
CA SER A 22 22.99 22.84 -5.58
C SER A 22 23.08 21.35 -5.31
N PHE A 23 23.21 20.58 -6.39
CA PHE A 23 23.52 19.16 -6.32
C PHE A 23 24.89 18.91 -6.93
N VAL A 24 25.61 17.95 -6.37
CA VAL A 24 26.90 17.52 -6.88
C VAL A 24 26.89 16.02 -7.11
N LEU A 25 27.48 15.59 -8.23
CA LEU A 25 27.85 14.21 -8.47
C LEU A 25 29.22 13.98 -7.83
N VAL A 26 29.30 13.06 -6.88
CA VAL A 26 30.52 12.64 -6.20
C VAL A 26 30.77 11.18 -6.52
N ASN A 27 31.97 10.85 -6.99
CA ASN A 27 32.34 9.47 -7.21
C ASN A 27 33.23 8.91 -6.08
N THR A 28 33.42 7.59 -6.04
CA THR A 28 34.26 6.90 -5.02
C THR A 28 35.74 7.24 -5.12
N SER A 29 36.19 7.83 -6.24
CA SER A 29 37.53 8.41 -6.36
C SER A 29 37.66 9.82 -5.78
N GLY A 30 36.55 10.40 -5.31
CA GLY A 30 36.48 11.75 -4.74
C GLY A 30 36.32 12.87 -5.77
N ALA A 31 36.09 12.56 -7.05
CA ALA A 31 35.79 13.57 -8.06
C ALA A 31 34.40 14.15 -7.81
N VAL A 32 34.30 15.48 -7.83
CA VAL A 32 33.07 16.24 -7.60
C VAL A 32 32.73 17.06 -8.84
N LYS A 33 31.51 16.90 -9.35
CA LYS A 33 30.98 17.73 -10.44
C LYS A 33 29.66 18.37 -10.03
N THR A 34 29.56 19.68 -10.14
CA THR A 34 28.30 20.40 -9.95
C THR A 34 27.31 20.07 -11.05
N LEU A 35 26.10 19.70 -10.65
CA LEU A 35 24.98 19.48 -11.55
C LEU A 35 24.23 20.80 -11.73
N ASN A 36 24.26 21.36 -12.93
CA ASN A 36 23.54 22.59 -13.27
C ASN A 36 22.12 22.30 -13.77
N VAL A 37 21.40 21.40 -13.10
CA VAL A 37 19.98 21.15 -13.41
C VAL A 37 19.15 22.24 -12.73
N PRO A 38 18.03 22.72 -13.31
CA PRO A 38 17.14 23.67 -12.64
C PRO A 38 16.43 22.99 -11.47
N PHE A 39 17.11 22.90 -10.33
CA PHE A 39 16.56 22.34 -9.11
C PHE A 39 15.67 23.38 -8.43
N SER A 40 14.36 23.35 -8.71
CA SER A 40 13.38 24.15 -7.96
C SER A 40 12.29 23.27 -7.33
N GLY A 41 11.74 23.66 -6.19
CA GLY A 41 10.63 22.93 -5.55
C GLY A 41 10.99 21.64 -4.79
N VAL A 42 10.03 20.70 -4.72
CA VAL A 42 10.18 19.35 -4.16
C VAL A 42 10.71 18.45 -5.28
N TRP A 43 11.58 17.49 -4.98
CA TRP A 43 12.29 16.73 -6.01
C TRP A 43 12.46 15.27 -5.61
N ASP A 44 12.52 14.41 -6.62
CA ASP A 44 12.91 13.01 -6.45
C ASP A 44 13.92 12.58 -7.53
N PHE A 45 14.80 11.65 -7.16
CA PHE A 45 15.92 11.18 -7.96
C PHE A 45 15.89 9.66 -8.06
N MET A 46 16.01 9.13 -9.28
CA MET A 46 16.06 7.69 -9.52
C MET A 46 17.21 7.29 -10.43
N ALA A 47 18.09 6.44 -9.92
CA ALA A 47 19.03 5.69 -10.73
C ALA A 47 18.29 4.61 -11.55
N ILE A 48 18.27 4.79 -12.87
CA ILE A 48 17.70 3.85 -13.85
C ILE A 48 18.68 2.74 -14.16
N ASN A 49 19.96 3.09 -14.30
CA ASN A 49 21.09 2.17 -14.41
C ASN A 49 22.38 2.93 -14.11
N SER A 50 23.53 2.27 -14.29
CA SER A 50 24.86 2.86 -14.04
C SER A 50 25.19 4.12 -14.86
N ASN A 51 24.38 4.45 -15.87
CA ASN A 51 24.62 5.55 -16.81
C ASN A 51 23.40 6.47 -16.98
N LEU A 52 22.33 6.28 -16.20
CA LEU A 52 21.09 7.03 -16.40
C LEU A 52 20.37 7.28 -15.09
N MET A 53 20.16 8.56 -14.78
CA MET A 53 19.33 9.03 -13.68
C MET A 53 18.14 9.83 -14.19
N LEU A 54 16.95 9.58 -13.64
CA LEU A 54 15.79 10.44 -13.77
C LEU A 54 15.74 11.39 -12.58
N TYR A 55 15.67 12.68 -12.87
CA TYR A 55 15.30 13.72 -11.91
C TYR A 55 13.87 14.17 -12.23
N VAL A 56 12.98 14.16 -11.22
CA VAL A 56 11.62 14.67 -11.32
C VAL A 56 11.47 15.88 -10.42
N GLU A 57 11.19 17.03 -11.04
CA GLU A 57 10.90 18.29 -10.35
C GLU A 57 9.40 18.40 -10.02
N ILE A 58 8.97 18.37 -8.75
CA ILE A 58 7.57 18.52 -8.37
C ILE A 58 7.30 19.98 -7.99
N THR A 59 6.59 20.69 -8.88
CA THR A 59 6.39 22.14 -8.78
C THR A 59 5.17 22.57 -7.96
N ASN A 60 4.22 21.66 -7.67
CA ASN A 60 2.99 22.04 -6.96
C ASN A 60 2.43 20.90 -6.09
N ILE A 61 2.18 21.19 -4.81
CA ILE A 61 1.58 20.24 -3.87
C ILE A 61 0.07 20.27 -4.12
N GLY A 62 -0.42 19.42 -5.02
CA GLY A 62 -1.86 19.28 -5.33
C GLY A 62 -2.17 18.87 -6.77
N PHE A 63 -1.30 19.21 -7.72
CA PHE A 63 -1.25 18.63 -9.06
C PHE A 63 0.22 18.58 -9.47
N SER A 64 0.81 17.40 -9.36
CA SER A 64 2.20 17.11 -9.69
C SER A 64 2.41 17.27 -11.19
N SER A 65 2.91 18.42 -11.64
CA SER A 65 3.49 18.54 -12.98
C SER A 65 4.98 18.73 -12.81
N GLY A 66 5.76 17.78 -13.31
CA GLY A 66 7.20 17.82 -13.19
C GLY A 66 7.99 17.64 -14.46
N ASN A 67 9.17 18.25 -14.49
CA ASN A 67 10.14 18.08 -15.55
C ASN A 67 11.00 16.86 -15.28
N MET A 68 11.24 16.06 -16.32
CA MET A 68 12.16 14.93 -16.32
C MET A 68 13.46 15.27 -17.02
N TYR A 69 14.55 14.93 -16.36
CA TYR A 69 15.88 15.06 -16.91
C TYR A 69 16.61 13.73 -16.80
N LYS A 70 17.27 13.34 -17.89
CA LYS A 70 18.25 12.26 -17.94
C LYS A 70 19.60 12.82 -17.51
N ILE A 71 20.22 12.26 -16.47
CA ILE A 71 21.59 12.58 -16.03
C ILE A 71 22.48 11.37 -16.33
N ASP A 72 23.61 11.57 -17.00
CA ASP A 72 24.60 10.51 -17.26
C ASP A 72 25.64 10.39 -16.12
N ALA A 73 26.48 9.35 -16.17
CA ALA A 73 27.55 9.11 -15.19
C ALA A 73 28.63 10.18 -15.16
N GLN A 74 28.66 11.06 -16.17
CA GLN A 74 29.54 12.19 -16.24
C GLN A 74 28.85 13.45 -15.73
N GLY A 75 27.61 13.39 -15.24
CA GLY A 75 26.84 14.54 -14.72
C GLY A 75 26.33 15.49 -15.80
N ASN A 76 26.31 15.08 -17.08
CA ASN A 76 25.61 15.83 -18.11
C ASN A 76 24.12 15.51 -18.03
N TYR A 77 23.28 16.52 -18.21
CA TYR A 77 21.84 16.36 -18.16
C TYR A 77 21.17 16.71 -19.49
N LYS A 78 20.07 16.03 -19.79
CA LYS A 78 19.22 16.30 -20.95
C LYS A 78 17.76 16.28 -20.50
N PHE A 79 17.03 17.35 -20.82
CA PHE A 79 15.57 17.34 -20.65
C PHE A 79 14.96 16.28 -21.56
N ILE A 80 14.10 15.43 -21.00
CA ILE A 80 13.47 14.32 -21.74
C ILE A 80 11.94 14.33 -21.69
N GLY A 81 11.34 15.23 -20.91
CA GLY A 81 9.89 15.42 -20.92
C GLY A 81 9.40 16.30 -19.79
N SER A 82 8.24 16.90 -19.96
CA SER A 82 7.50 17.63 -18.92
C SER A 82 6.25 16.84 -18.52
N ASN A 83 5.60 17.29 -17.44
CA ASN A 83 4.30 16.81 -16.94
C ASN A 83 4.29 15.37 -16.42
N VAL A 84 5.31 14.96 -15.66
CA VAL A 84 5.16 13.76 -14.80
C VAL A 84 4.09 14.04 -13.77
N VAL A 85 3.09 13.17 -13.73
CA VAL A 85 1.90 13.27 -12.86
C VAL A 85 2.03 12.43 -11.63
N THR A 86 2.54 11.20 -11.81
CA THR A 86 2.61 10.21 -10.74
C THR A 86 3.95 9.51 -10.80
N PHE A 87 4.40 9.13 -9.62
CA PHE A 87 5.66 8.44 -9.41
C PHE A 87 5.50 7.50 -8.22
N SER A 88 5.85 6.23 -8.39
CA SER A 88 5.74 5.25 -7.32
C SER A 88 6.88 4.24 -7.39
N LYS A 89 7.47 3.96 -6.22
CA LYS A 89 8.40 2.85 -6.06
C LYS A 89 7.60 1.55 -6.10
N VAL A 90 8.02 0.60 -6.93
CA VAL A 90 7.39 -0.73 -7.04
C VAL A 90 8.13 -1.71 -6.14
N THR A 91 9.46 -1.80 -6.31
CA THR A 91 10.35 -2.61 -5.48
C THR A 91 11.62 -1.80 -5.14
N ASN A 92 12.60 -2.41 -4.49
CA ASN A 92 13.92 -1.78 -4.32
C ASN A 92 14.68 -1.58 -5.65
N ASN A 93 14.34 -2.35 -6.67
CA ASN A 93 15.00 -2.34 -7.98
C ASN A 93 14.08 -1.87 -9.11
N SER A 94 12.84 -1.47 -8.81
CA SER A 94 11.91 -1.06 -9.86
C SER A 94 10.96 0.05 -9.43
N TYR A 95 10.54 0.82 -10.42
CA TYR A 95 9.75 2.03 -10.22
C TYR A 95 8.79 2.22 -11.39
N ILE A 96 7.76 3.01 -11.15
CA ILE A 96 6.80 3.41 -12.16
C ILE A 96 6.64 4.93 -12.15
N TYR A 97 6.45 5.53 -13.31
CA TYR A 97 6.03 6.92 -13.42
C TYR A 97 5.08 7.13 -14.59
N SER A 98 4.18 8.09 -14.47
CA SER A 98 3.25 8.46 -15.55
C SER A 98 3.44 9.90 -15.97
N ALA A 99 3.37 10.15 -17.28
CA ALA A 99 3.52 11.48 -17.87
C ALA A 99 2.33 11.84 -18.77
N ILE A 100 1.90 13.11 -18.71
CA ILE A 100 0.93 13.71 -19.64
C ILE A 100 1.66 14.33 -20.82
N PHE A 101 1.24 14.00 -22.04
CA PHE A 101 1.78 14.62 -23.25
C PHE A 101 1.09 15.96 -23.57
N SER A 102 1.65 16.70 -24.53
CA SER A 102 1.24 18.07 -24.88
C SER A 102 -0.23 18.25 -25.27
N ASP A 103 -0.97 17.17 -25.52
CA ASP A 103 -2.41 17.19 -25.78
C ASP A 103 -3.27 17.25 -24.50
N GLY A 104 -2.64 17.16 -23.32
CA GLY A 104 -3.31 17.18 -22.02
C GLY A 104 -4.19 15.96 -21.73
N LYS A 105 -4.16 14.94 -22.59
CA LYS A 105 -5.10 13.81 -22.57
C LYS A 105 -4.43 12.45 -22.72
N THR A 106 -3.27 12.41 -23.36
CA THR A 106 -2.51 11.18 -23.52
C THR A 106 -1.61 10.98 -22.32
N TYR A 107 -1.84 9.88 -21.63
CA TYR A 107 -1.01 9.41 -20.53
C TYR A 107 -0.19 8.21 -21.00
N LYS A 108 1.12 8.25 -20.77
CA LYS A 108 1.94 7.02 -20.78
C LYS A 108 2.53 6.79 -19.41
N THR A 109 2.52 5.53 -19.02
CA THR A 109 3.23 5.04 -17.86
C THR A 109 4.47 4.30 -18.30
N TYR A 110 5.55 4.45 -17.54
CA TYR A 110 6.81 3.77 -17.77
C TYR A 110 7.17 2.98 -16.53
N PHE A 111 7.40 1.68 -16.70
CA PHE A 111 7.98 0.82 -15.70
C PHE A 111 9.48 0.69 -15.94
N VAL A 112 10.25 0.95 -14.90
CA VAL A 112 11.71 0.90 -14.91
C VAL A 112 12.14 -0.28 -14.05
N ASP A 113 12.87 -1.20 -14.65
CA ASP A 113 13.59 -2.28 -13.98
C ASP A 113 15.08 -1.94 -13.97
N LYS A 114 15.60 -1.55 -12.80
CA LYS A 114 17.00 -1.15 -12.60
C LYS A 114 17.94 -2.34 -12.75
N GLU A 115 17.51 -3.52 -12.33
CA GLU A 115 18.33 -4.73 -12.33
C GLU A 115 18.49 -5.27 -13.75
N ALA A 116 17.40 -5.31 -14.52
CA ALA A 116 17.44 -5.65 -15.94
C ALA A 116 17.93 -4.49 -16.84
N GLY A 117 18.05 -3.27 -16.30
CA GLY A 117 18.37 -2.06 -17.07
C GLY A 117 17.33 -1.76 -18.15
N LYS A 118 16.06 -2.16 -17.95
CA LYS A 118 15.00 -2.13 -18.96
C LYS A 118 13.93 -1.10 -18.59
N VAL A 119 13.45 -0.36 -19.60
CA VAL A 119 12.28 0.52 -19.47
C VAL A 119 11.18 0.00 -20.39
N THR A 120 9.99 -0.22 -19.84
CA THR A 120 8.80 -0.68 -20.58
C THR A 120 7.72 0.39 -20.49
N SER A 121 7.12 0.76 -21.62
CA SER A 121 6.05 1.76 -21.67
C SER A 121 4.67 1.13 -21.83
N PHE A 122 3.68 1.67 -21.13
CA PHE A 122 2.28 1.30 -21.19
C PHE A 122 1.40 2.51 -21.51
N ASN A 123 0.27 2.27 -22.16
CA ASN A 123 -0.76 3.28 -22.32
C ASN A 123 -1.58 3.36 -21.02
N GLY A 124 -1.85 4.58 -20.55
CA GLY A 124 -2.55 4.83 -19.30
C GLY A 124 -1.72 5.62 -18.28
N MET A 125 -2.33 5.88 -17.13
CA MET A 125 -1.71 6.46 -15.95
C MET A 125 -1.80 5.44 -14.83
N ALA A 126 -0.69 5.20 -14.14
CA ALA A 126 -0.69 4.60 -12.82
C ALA A 126 -0.94 5.72 -11.81
N ASP A 127 -2.19 5.92 -11.41
CA ASP A 127 -2.50 6.78 -10.28
C ASP A 127 -2.60 5.97 -8.99
N ASN A 128 -2.02 6.50 -7.92
CA ASN A 128 -1.92 5.89 -6.60
C ASN A 128 -1.60 4.38 -6.62
N LEU A 129 -0.61 3.94 -7.43
CA LEU A 129 -0.31 2.51 -7.56
C LEU A 129 0.09 1.89 -6.20
N VAL A 130 -0.62 0.84 -5.80
CA VAL A 130 -0.28 0.00 -4.64
C VAL A 130 0.13 -1.38 -5.16
N MET A 131 1.41 -1.72 -5.00
CA MET A 131 1.90 -3.06 -5.34
C MET A 131 1.47 -4.07 -4.28
N ILE A 132 0.88 -5.17 -4.73
CA ILE A 132 0.50 -6.28 -3.87
C ILE A 132 1.70 -7.19 -3.65
N ASN A 133 2.43 -7.49 -4.71
CA ASN A 133 3.72 -8.15 -4.69
C ASN A 133 4.57 -7.67 -5.89
N ASP A 134 5.70 -8.30 -6.15
CA ASP A 134 6.60 -7.89 -7.25
C ASP A 134 5.99 -8.11 -8.66
N ASN A 135 4.92 -8.90 -8.77
CA ASN A 135 4.30 -9.30 -10.03
C ASN A 135 3.04 -8.51 -10.39
N TRP A 136 2.34 -7.92 -9.40
CA TRP A 136 1.12 -7.16 -9.68
C TRP A 136 0.74 -6.15 -8.59
N GLY A 137 -0.05 -5.17 -8.99
CA GLY A 137 -0.56 -4.10 -8.15
C GLY A 137 -1.94 -3.61 -8.58
N ILE A 138 -2.50 -2.70 -7.77
CA ILE A 138 -3.79 -2.05 -7.99
C ILE A 138 -3.56 -0.57 -8.21
N SER A 139 -4.20 0.00 -9.22
CA SER A 139 -4.11 1.42 -9.54
C SER A 139 -5.43 1.97 -10.04
N HIS A 140 -5.63 3.27 -9.91
CA HIS A 140 -6.64 3.98 -10.69
C HIS A 140 -6.13 4.27 -12.10
N ASP A 141 -6.97 3.99 -13.10
CA ASP A 141 -6.78 4.48 -14.45
C ASP A 141 -7.16 5.97 -14.60
N ASN A 142 -6.98 6.52 -15.80
CA ASN A 142 -7.28 7.92 -16.15
C ASN A 142 -8.74 8.34 -15.83
N PHE A 143 -9.65 7.39 -15.60
CA PHE A 143 -11.06 7.64 -15.32
C PHE A 143 -11.43 7.31 -13.87
N LYS A 144 -10.44 7.15 -12.99
CA LYS A 144 -10.62 6.72 -11.59
C LYS A 144 -11.32 5.35 -11.49
N LYS A 145 -11.13 4.49 -12.49
CA LYS A 145 -11.55 3.10 -12.41
C LYS A 145 -10.40 2.24 -11.95
N ILE A 146 -10.71 1.19 -11.20
CA ILE A 146 -9.70 0.24 -10.74
C ILE A 146 -9.15 -0.55 -11.93
N SER A 147 -7.83 -0.65 -11.97
CA SER A 147 -7.09 -1.50 -12.88
C SER A 147 -6.10 -2.37 -12.12
N ILE A 148 -5.91 -3.59 -12.61
CA ILE A 148 -4.77 -4.42 -12.24
C ILE A 148 -3.58 -3.96 -13.07
N PHE A 149 -2.47 -3.65 -12.42
CA PHE A 149 -1.19 -3.40 -13.07
C PHE A 149 -0.29 -4.63 -12.92
N LYS A 150 0.28 -5.10 -14.03
CA LYS A 150 1.34 -6.13 -14.05
C LYS A 150 2.55 -5.57 -14.78
N PRO A 151 3.78 -5.62 -14.24
CA PRO A 151 4.97 -5.15 -14.94
C PRO A 151 5.23 -5.83 -16.29
N SER A 152 4.72 -7.05 -16.48
CA SER A 152 4.86 -7.83 -17.70
C SER A 152 3.84 -7.46 -18.80
N THR A 153 2.63 -7.03 -18.44
CA THR A 153 1.53 -6.85 -19.39
C THR A 153 0.86 -5.46 -19.36
N GLY A 154 1.17 -4.62 -18.37
CA GLY A 154 0.58 -3.31 -18.19
C GLY A 154 -0.75 -3.35 -17.43
N PHE A 155 -1.68 -2.46 -17.80
CA PHE A 155 -2.94 -2.26 -17.09
C PHE A 155 -4.08 -3.07 -17.69
N THR A 156 -4.88 -3.69 -16.82
CA THR A 156 -6.16 -4.31 -17.15
C THR A 156 -7.26 -3.63 -16.33
N SER A 157 -8.12 -2.85 -17.01
CA SER A 157 -9.24 -2.17 -16.35
C SER A 157 -10.30 -3.17 -15.92
N LEU A 158 -10.82 -3.00 -14.70
CA LEU A 158 -11.85 -3.85 -14.12
C LEU A 158 -13.25 -3.23 -14.21
N GLY A 159 -13.34 -1.98 -14.65
CA GLY A 159 -14.62 -1.30 -14.85
C GLY A 159 -15.30 -0.77 -13.58
N PHE A 160 -14.79 -1.08 -12.39
CA PHE A 160 -15.33 -0.58 -11.12
C PHE A 160 -14.75 0.80 -10.76
N SER A 161 -15.59 1.68 -10.22
CA SER A 161 -15.13 2.85 -9.48
C SER A 161 -14.92 2.46 -8.02
N SER A 162 -13.80 2.84 -7.41
CA SER A 162 -13.54 2.67 -5.98
C SER A 162 -13.19 4.00 -5.34
N SER A 163 -13.51 4.13 -4.05
CA SER A 163 -13.08 5.27 -3.24
C SER A 163 -11.69 5.06 -2.63
N THR A 164 -11.31 3.81 -2.37
CA THR A 164 -10.04 3.42 -1.71
C THR A 164 -9.61 2.02 -2.14
N TYR A 165 -8.31 1.74 -2.02
CA TYR A 165 -7.73 0.41 -2.15
C TYR A 165 -6.36 0.34 -1.45
N ASP A 166 -5.97 -0.86 -1.02
CA ASP A 166 -4.69 -1.13 -0.37
C ASP A 166 -4.27 -2.60 -0.53
N LYS A 167 -3.05 -2.93 -0.13
CA LYS A 167 -2.57 -4.32 -0.06
C LYS A 167 -3.24 -5.06 1.10
N PHE A 168 -3.86 -6.20 0.81
CA PHE A 168 -4.33 -7.12 1.85
C PHE A 168 -3.17 -8.03 2.24
N ASN A 169 -2.72 -8.93 1.36
CA ASN A 169 -1.55 -9.77 1.58
C ASN A 169 -0.74 -9.89 0.28
N ASP A 170 0.26 -10.75 0.20
CA ASP A 170 1.07 -10.92 -1.02
C ASP A 170 0.30 -11.53 -2.21
N SER A 171 -0.97 -11.91 -2.04
CA SER A 171 -1.81 -12.57 -3.06
C SER A 171 -3.12 -11.84 -3.37
N LYS A 172 -3.52 -10.85 -2.58
CA LYS A 172 -4.82 -10.17 -2.70
C LYS A 172 -4.68 -8.69 -2.33
N GLY A 173 -5.48 -7.85 -2.98
CA GLY A 173 -5.69 -6.46 -2.57
C GLY A 173 -7.09 -6.23 -2.03
N ASN A 174 -7.22 -5.24 -1.16
CA ASN A 174 -8.49 -4.73 -0.63
C ASN A 174 -8.94 -3.54 -1.48
N ILE A 175 -10.21 -3.51 -1.87
CA ILE A 175 -10.82 -2.41 -2.64
C ILE A 175 -12.22 -2.08 -2.11
N ALA A 176 -12.57 -0.80 -2.05
CA ALA A 176 -13.91 -0.37 -1.64
C ALA A 176 -14.79 -0.04 -2.87
N ILE A 177 -15.73 -0.92 -3.23
CA ILE A 177 -16.65 -0.74 -4.36
C ILE A 177 -18.02 -0.34 -3.82
N ASN A 178 -18.54 0.83 -4.21
CA ASN A 178 -19.86 1.33 -3.77
C ASN A 178 -20.05 1.32 -2.23
N GLY A 179 -19.00 1.66 -1.48
CA GLY A 179 -19.01 1.64 -0.02
C GLY A 179 -18.87 0.25 0.60
N LYS A 180 -18.66 -0.80 -0.20
CA LYS A 180 -18.48 -2.19 0.26
C LYS A 180 -17.04 -2.63 0.06
N GLY A 181 -16.40 -3.13 1.12
CA GLY A 181 -15.08 -3.74 1.04
C GLY A 181 -15.13 -5.04 0.26
N SER A 182 -14.21 -5.18 -0.68
CA SER A 182 -14.08 -6.34 -1.55
C SER A 182 -12.61 -6.72 -1.70
N PHE A 183 -12.35 -7.99 -1.99
CA PHE A 183 -11.00 -8.47 -2.26
C PHE A 183 -10.87 -8.89 -3.71
N ILE A 184 -9.71 -8.60 -4.26
CA ILE A 184 -9.39 -8.92 -5.63
C ILE A 184 -8.08 -9.69 -5.72
N ASP A 185 -8.05 -10.68 -6.60
CA ASP A 185 -6.83 -11.40 -6.95
C ASP A 185 -6.12 -10.76 -8.16
N GLU A 186 -4.97 -11.32 -8.52
CA GLU A 186 -4.14 -10.83 -9.62
C GLU A 186 -4.81 -10.90 -11.00
N ASP A 187 -5.88 -11.68 -11.14
CA ASP A 187 -6.62 -11.83 -12.39
C ASP A 187 -7.85 -10.92 -12.43
N GLY A 188 -8.07 -10.14 -11.37
CA GLY A 188 -9.19 -9.22 -11.27
C GLY A 188 -10.47 -9.87 -10.76
N ASN A 189 -10.42 -11.12 -10.29
CA ASN A 189 -11.60 -11.77 -9.75
C ASN A 189 -11.88 -11.25 -8.35
N LEU A 190 -13.13 -10.83 -8.14
CA LEU A 190 -13.62 -10.50 -6.80
C LEU A 190 -13.78 -11.79 -6.02
N THR A 191 -12.88 -12.02 -5.06
CA THR A 191 -12.86 -13.26 -4.27
C THR A 191 -13.82 -13.21 -3.09
N ALA A 192 -14.17 -12.01 -2.63
CA ALA A 192 -15.27 -11.79 -1.70
C ALA A 192 -15.74 -10.33 -1.72
N THR A 193 -17.03 -10.12 -1.55
CA THR A 193 -17.67 -8.82 -1.33
C THR A 193 -18.44 -8.93 -0.02
N ALA A 194 -18.09 -8.13 0.99
CA ALA A 194 -18.90 -8.01 2.19
C ALA A 194 -19.35 -6.57 2.35
N ASP A 195 -20.53 -6.37 2.91
CA ASP A 195 -20.90 -5.07 3.45
C ASP A 195 -20.04 -4.87 4.72
N THR A 196 -18.78 -4.51 4.51
CA THR A 196 -17.76 -4.56 5.55
C THR A 196 -17.80 -3.37 6.51
N GLY A 197 -18.71 -2.41 6.32
CA GLY A 197 -18.81 -1.25 7.21
C GLY A 197 -17.44 -0.70 7.64
N GLU A 198 -17.25 -0.49 8.94
CA GLU A 198 -15.97 -0.08 9.50
C GLU A 198 -15.08 -1.29 9.83
N GLU A 199 -13.83 -1.25 9.34
CA GLU A 199 -12.76 -2.10 9.81
C GLU A 199 -12.37 -1.68 11.25
N ARG A 200 -12.36 -2.64 12.17
CA ARG A 200 -11.95 -2.38 13.56
C ARG A 200 -10.55 -2.91 13.86
N TYR A 201 -10.11 -3.90 13.12
CA TYR A 201 -8.79 -4.49 13.27
C TYR A 201 -8.21 -5.01 11.96
N TRP A 202 -6.91 -4.78 11.78
CA TRP A 202 -6.11 -5.25 10.66
C TRP A 202 -4.66 -5.46 11.07
N ASN A 203 -4.04 -6.54 10.58
CA ASN A 203 -2.60 -6.81 10.80
C ASN A 203 -1.82 -7.20 9.54
N GLY A 204 -2.40 -7.05 8.35
CA GLY A 204 -1.76 -7.49 7.10
C GLY A 204 -2.14 -8.92 6.67
N ASN A 205 -2.76 -9.72 7.53
CA ASN A 205 -3.13 -11.10 7.21
C ASN A 205 -4.59 -11.42 7.55
N VAL A 206 -5.09 -10.91 8.67
CA VAL A 206 -6.48 -11.08 9.08
C VAL A 206 -7.12 -9.73 9.34
N ALA A 207 -8.42 -9.63 9.04
CA ALA A 207 -9.20 -8.43 9.30
C ALA A 207 -10.48 -8.78 10.06
N PHE A 208 -10.91 -7.87 10.92
CA PHE A 208 -12.20 -7.93 11.59
C PHE A 208 -12.88 -6.58 11.53
N GLY A 209 -14.17 -6.58 11.24
CA GLY A 209 -14.96 -5.36 11.22
C GLY A 209 -16.45 -5.63 11.36
N MET A 210 -17.21 -4.54 11.26
CA MET A 210 -18.63 -4.55 11.54
C MET A 210 -19.40 -3.61 10.62
N SER A 211 -20.60 -4.05 10.23
CA SER A 211 -21.62 -3.21 9.59
C SER A 211 -22.94 -3.44 10.31
N GLY A 212 -23.40 -2.45 11.08
CA GLY A 212 -24.58 -2.59 11.92
C GLY A 212 -24.46 -3.72 12.95
N ASP A 213 -25.39 -4.68 12.88
CA ASP A 213 -25.43 -5.88 13.72
C ASP A 213 -24.71 -7.10 13.10
N THR A 214 -23.95 -6.88 12.02
CA THR A 214 -23.23 -7.94 11.33
C THR A 214 -21.73 -7.77 11.56
N CYS A 215 -21.10 -8.82 12.09
CA CYS A 215 -19.65 -8.94 12.14
C CYS A 215 -19.14 -9.63 10.89
N TRP A 216 -17.93 -9.29 10.46
CA TRP A 216 -17.21 -10.05 9.46
C TRP A 216 -15.78 -10.28 9.89
N PHE A 217 -15.25 -11.42 9.48
CA PHE A 217 -13.87 -11.80 9.70
C PHE A 217 -13.26 -12.31 8.43
N LEU A 218 -12.03 -11.91 8.20
CA LEU A 218 -11.24 -12.30 7.07
C LEU A 218 -10.05 -13.11 7.57
N ALA A 219 -10.05 -14.36 7.15
CA ALA A 219 -8.97 -15.30 7.39
C ALA A 219 -7.74 -14.96 6.54
N ASP A 220 -6.57 -15.45 6.95
CA ASP A 220 -5.29 -15.33 6.25
C ASP A 220 -5.31 -15.91 4.82
N ASN A 221 -6.06 -16.99 4.62
CA ASN A 221 -6.32 -17.58 3.31
C ASN A 221 -7.29 -16.74 2.44
N GLY A 222 -7.73 -15.59 2.96
CA GLY A 222 -8.63 -14.64 2.35
C GLY A 222 -10.08 -15.13 2.22
N THR A 223 -10.49 -16.06 3.09
CA THR A 223 -11.90 -16.44 3.24
C THR A 223 -12.62 -15.45 4.15
N ILE A 224 -13.75 -14.90 3.70
CA ILE A 224 -14.64 -14.10 4.57
C ILE A 224 -15.63 -15.02 5.29
N ARG A 225 -15.81 -14.77 6.60
CA ARG A 225 -16.92 -15.26 7.40
C ARG A 225 -17.79 -14.08 7.80
N ILE A 226 -19.04 -14.10 7.36
CA ILE A 226 -20.06 -13.15 7.78
C ILE A 226 -20.83 -13.79 8.93
N ILE A 227 -20.95 -13.06 10.03
CA ILE A 227 -21.64 -13.49 11.24
C ILE A 227 -22.80 -12.52 11.47
N PRO A 228 -24.00 -12.82 10.97
CA PRO A 228 -25.16 -11.95 11.11
C PRO A 228 -25.66 -11.91 12.55
N ASN A 229 -26.37 -10.83 12.92
CA ASN A 229 -26.98 -10.64 14.24
C ASN A 229 -25.99 -10.70 15.43
N MET A 230 -24.70 -10.46 15.17
CA MET A 230 -23.65 -10.37 16.17
C MET A 230 -23.33 -8.90 16.43
N LEU A 231 -24.20 -8.25 17.19
CA LEU A 231 -23.93 -6.91 17.72
C LEU A 231 -22.88 -7.04 18.82
N THR A 232 -21.74 -6.36 18.68
CA THR A 232 -20.69 -6.35 19.70
C THR A 232 -20.24 -4.92 20.02
N ASN A 233 -20.01 -4.64 21.30
CA ASN A 233 -19.34 -3.41 21.73
C ASN A 233 -17.87 -3.65 22.08
N ASN A 234 -17.47 -4.90 22.29
CA ASN A 234 -16.20 -5.27 22.88
C ASN A 234 -15.63 -6.51 22.18
N TYR A 235 -14.40 -6.36 21.69
CA TYR A 235 -13.60 -7.46 21.15
C TYR A 235 -12.17 -7.33 21.70
N ALA A 236 -11.44 -8.43 21.76
CA ALA A 236 -10.03 -8.44 22.13
C ALA A 236 -9.23 -9.33 21.18
N MET A 237 -8.17 -8.77 20.62
CA MET A 237 -7.20 -9.50 19.82
C MET A 237 -6.18 -10.16 20.75
N VAL A 238 -6.20 -11.49 20.84
CA VAL A 238 -5.25 -12.21 21.70
C VAL A 238 -3.90 -12.37 21.01
N ASN A 239 -3.95 -12.68 19.72
CA ASN A 239 -2.82 -12.70 18.79
C ASN A 239 -3.33 -12.61 17.34
N ASP A 240 -2.42 -12.66 16.37
CA ASP A 240 -2.71 -12.56 14.93
C ASP A 240 -3.70 -13.61 14.41
N ASN A 241 -3.98 -14.66 15.19
CA ASN A 241 -4.81 -15.78 14.80
C ASN A 241 -6.07 -15.92 15.66
N ILE A 242 -6.25 -15.14 16.73
CA ILE A 242 -7.35 -15.36 17.68
C ILE A 242 -7.95 -14.04 18.16
N ILE A 243 -9.25 -13.89 17.91
CA ILE A 243 -10.09 -12.79 18.40
C ILE A 243 -11.11 -13.35 19.39
N ILE A 244 -11.34 -12.62 20.48
CA ILE A 244 -12.49 -12.87 21.35
C ILE A 244 -13.51 -11.78 21.10
N ILE A 245 -14.77 -12.16 20.92
CA ILE A 245 -15.87 -11.26 20.61
C ILE A 245 -16.94 -11.42 21.69
N GLY A 246 -17.31 -10.30 22.34
CA GLY A 246 -18.45 -10.26 23.26
C GLY A 246 -19.70 -9.87 22.49
N ALA A 247 -20.65 -10.79 22.33
CA ALA A 247 -21.91 -10.50 21.65
C ALA A 247 -22.91 -9.89 22.64
N GLN A 248 -23.39 -8.66 22.39
CA GLN A 248 -24.34 -7.96 23.25
C GLN A 248 -25.66 -8.69 23.40
N SER A 249 -26.16 -9.27 22.30
CA SER A 249 -27.45 -9.94 22.24
C SER A 249 -27.41 -11.37 22.78
N MET A 250 -26.23 -11.89 23.13
CA MET A 250 -26.05 -13.28 23.52
C MET A 250 -25.40 -13.34 24.90
N ASP A 251 -25.88 -14.21 25.78
CA ASP A 251 -25.27 -14.45 27.10
C ASP A 251 -23.94 -15.25 27.01
N ILE A 252 -23.26 -15.14 25.87
CA ILE A 252 -22.04 -15.87 25.50
C ILE A 252 -21.09 -14.98 24.70
N SER A 253 -19.81 -15.33 24.77
CA SER A 253 -18.74 -14.74 23.98
C SER A 253 -18.25 -15.78 22.99
N TYR A 254 -17.45 -15.37 22.00
CA TYR A 254 -16.92 -16.29 21.00
C TYR A 254 -15.42 -16.12 20.86
N ILE A 255 -14.73 -17.23 20.65
CA ILE A 255 -13.36 -17.26 20.15
C ILE A 255 -13.44 -17.47 18.65
N LEU A 256 -12.87 -16.56 17.88
CA LEU A 256 -12.74 -16.62 16.44
C LEU A 256 -11.28 -16.89 16.09
N ASN A 257 -11.00 -18.00 15.43
CA ASN A 257 -9.64 -18.33 15.01
C ASN A 257 -9.32 -17.84 13.59
N ALA A 258 -8.04 -17.92 13.19
CA ALA A 258 -7.52 -17.50 11.89
C ALA A 258 -8.23 -18.11 10.69
N ARG A 259 -8.85 -19.29 10.85
CA ARG A 259 -9.60 -19.98 9.80
C ARG A 259 -11.08 -19.59 9.77
N GLY A 260 -11.48 -18.66 10.64
CA GLY A 260 -12.84 -18.15 10.75
C GLY A 260 -13.80 -19.08 11.49
N TYR A 261 -13.31 -20.00 12.32
CA TYR A 261 -14.17 -20.83 13.17
C TYR A 261 -14.50 -20.12 14.47
N LEU A 262 -15.79 -20.08 14.81
CA LEU A 262 -16.29 -19.59 16.09
C LEU A 262 -16.42 -20.73 17.09
N THR A 263 -15.86 -20.54 18.28
CA THR A 263 -16.04 -21.42 19.43
C THR A 263 -16.76 -20.65 20.54
N PRO A 264 -17.95 -21.08 20.99
CA PRO A 264 -18.66 -20.38 22.06
C PRO A 264 -17.90 -20.50 23.38
N VAL A 265 -17.86 -19.40 24.12
CA VAL A 265 -17.36 -19.28 25.49
C VAL A 265 -18.57 -18.94 26.35
N PRO A 266 -18.90 -19.74 27.38
CA PRO A 266 -20.09 -19.56 28.20
C PRO A 266 -19.97 -18.39 29.20
N LEU A 267 -19.43 -17.26 28.74
CA LEU A 267 -19.20 -16.03 29.48
C LEU A 267 -19.85 -14.87 28.72
N LYS A 268 -20.60 -14.03 29.42
CA LYS A 268 -21.08 -12.76 28.88
C LYS A 268 -20.05 -11.68 29.20
N ALA A 269 -19.09 -11.44 28.30
CA ALA A 269 -17.97 -10.56 28.61
C ALA A 269 -18.40 -9.08 28.57
N LEU A 270 -18.38 -8.42 29.73
CA LEU A 270 -18.59 -6.98 29.88
C LEU A 270 -17.39 -6.17 29.36
N ALA A 271 -16.19 -6.68 29.61
CA ALA A 271 -14.94 -6.09 29.17
C ALA A 271 -13.94 -7.20 28.84
N MET A 272 -13.07 -6.93 27.88
CA MET A 272 -12.02 -7.85 27.46
C MET A 272 -10.81 -7.09 26.96
N ASP A 273 -9.63 -7.62 27.25
CA ASP A 273 -8.39 -7.11 26.70
C ASP A 273 -7.35 -8.23 26.61
N ARG A 274 -6.34 -8.03 25.76
CA ARG A 274 -5.20 -8.92 25.66
C ARG A 274 -4.41 -8.88 26.97
N PHE A 275 -4.15 -10.06 27.55
CA PHE A 275 -3.30 -10.18 28.74
C PHE A 275 -1.89 -10.65 28.37
N THR A 276 -1.78 -11.65 27.50
CA THR A 276 -0.53 -12.15 26.93
C THR A 276 -0.75 -12.55 25.47
N PRO A 277 0.29 -12.92 24.69
CA PRO A 277 0.10 -13.47 23.34
C PRO A 277 -0.77 -14.75 23.27
N THR A 278 -1.01 -15.41 24.39
CA THR A 278 -1.80 -16.66 24.46
C THR A 278 -2.95 -16.56 25.47
N SER A 279 -3.26 -15.36 25.98
CA SER A 279 -4.35 -15.22 26.93
C SER A 279 -5.02 -13.86 26.90
N ALA A 280 -6.31 -13.85 27.22
CA ALA A 280 -7.10 -12.64 27.40
C ALA A 280 -7.61 -12.54 28.84
N PHE A 281 -7.76 -11.31 29.30
CA PHE A 281 -8.50 -11.00 30.51
C PHE A 281 -9.97 -10.73 30.15
N LEU A 282 -10.90 -11.30 30.89
CA LEU A 282 -12.34 -11.13 30.67
C LEU A 282 -13.04 -10.82 32.01
N ILE A 283 -14.02 -9.92 31.97
CA ILE A 283 -14.94 -9.67 33.09
C ILE A 283 -16.31 -10.20 32.69
N ASP A 284 -16.86 -11.17 33.43
CA ASP A 284 -18.24 -11.65 33.20
C ASP A 284 -19.23 -10.63 33.76
N GLU A 285 -20.10 -10.10 32.90
CA GLU A 285 -21.15 -9.14 33.24
C GLU A 285 -22.10 -9.68 34.32
N ARG A 286 -22.42 -10.98 34.27
CA ARG A 286 -23.45 -11.60 35.12
C ARG A 286 -22.99 -11.78 36.56
N THR A 287 -21.70 -12.05 36.74
CA THR A 287 -21.14 -12.39 38.05
C THR A 287 -20.12 -11.38 38.56
N SER A 288 -19.73 -10.41 37.73
CA SER A 288 -18.61 -9.49 37.97
C SER A 288 -17.30 -10.19 38.34
N LYS A 289 -17.12 -11.43 37.86
CA LYS A 289 -15.90 -12.22 38.12
C LYS A 289 -14.92 -12.00 36.99
N ASN A 290 -13.64 -11.98 37.36
CA ASN A 290 -12.53 -11.86 36.44
C ASN A 290 -12.03 -13.25 36.04
N TYR A 291 -11.78 -13.43 34.74
CA TYR A 291 -11.26 -14.66 34.17
C TYR A 291 -10.02 -14.35 33.34
N ILE A 292 -9.05 -15.28 33.38
CA ILE A 292 -7.97 -15.33 32.40
C ILE A 292 -8.27 -16.51 31.51
N LEU A 293 -8.60 -16.24 30.25
CA LEU A 293 -8.73 -17.28 29.24
C LEU A 293 -7.35 -17.55 28.66
N THR A 294 -6.80 -18.74 28.93
CA THR A 294 -5.55 -19.20 28.31
C THR A 294 -5.86 -20.12 27.14
N LEU A 295 -5.35 -19.76 25.97
CA LEU A 295 -5.45 -20.53 24.74
C LEU A 295 -4.34 -21.58 24.75
N LYS A 296 -4.71 -22.85 24.57
CA LYS A 296 -3.77 -23.99 24.47
C LYS A 296 -3.71 -24.49 23.04
#